data_AF-A0A7W8M6G3-F1
#
_entry.id   AF-A0A7W8M6G3-F1
#
_cell.length_a   1.000
_cell.length_b   1.000
_cell.length_c   1.000
_cell.angle_alpha   90.00
_cell.angle_beta   90.00
_cell.angle_gamma   90.00
#
_symmetry.space_group_name_H-M   'P 1'
#
loop_
_entity.id
_entity.type
_entity.pdbx_description
1 polymer ?
#
loop_
_entity_poly.entity_id
_entity_poly.type
_entity_poly.pdbx_seq_one_letter_code
_entity_poly.pdbx_strand_id
1 'polypeptide(L)'
;MVIIKKSFTNPKSIYAILLLGIFTFLFLGAEYLYVNMISLTAGEEKTVIAQNYALGISAVGFLLYPLFHRFLKRRVQIVGLFILALAAAVCNFLVQKHVSYSSTLLSGMALFLFLGILGSAAHYLFFKLAKDRTHLARMVGISYALGIFLQFLNNNLVDLETAEALILSLFALVALALLLKAERLCRQENAEAEEPQSPAIEAIEEDGKGTRKKIAAGGFLALLVILMACIFSTLDNAVTMHHAAGTDIGQWPRLLLAVSGLSAGFLFDIRKRKFMTMMMYCVMLMSVICVVVLKLGGPFLIGLIVFYLSAGFFVVFFTTSFLDFARHMPTPALWAGMGRAMNNVSAALLANASVALLVSDSNGMASIILALVLFVAVSVVIYLYTAWMPVSSGAPKDIPADLDPQEAFRLLSELFILTPKETEVFDKLVNSEESIQEIADGLYLSRRTCQRHIAAIYEKAGVKSRMGLYQLYIEKQRRP
;
A
#
# COMPACT_ATOMS: atom_id res chain seq x y z
N MET A 1 -18.95 9.61 -4.97
CA MET A 1 -18.09 10.30 -5.96
C MET A 1 -17.49 11.62 -5.43
N VAL A 2 -18.24 12.45 -4.69
CA VAL A 2 -17.77 13.74 -4.12
C VAL A 2 -16.59 13.59 -3.13
N ILE A 3 -16.57 12.53 -2.31
CA ILE A 3 -15.50 12.28 -1.32
C ILE A 3 -14.17 11.89 -1.99
N ILE A 4 -14.23 11.09 -3.07
CA ILE A 4 -13.06 10.70 -3.87
C ILE A 4 -12.39 11.96 -4.44
N LYS A 5 -13.17 12.92 -4.93
CA LYS A 5 -12.65 14.17 -5.48
C LYS A 5 -11.86 14.98 -4.44
N LYS A 6 -12.33 15.04 -3.18
CA LYS A 6 -11.73 15.88 -2.13
C LYS A 6 -10.39 15.35 -1.58
N SER A 7 -10.19 14.03 -1.58
CA SER A 7 -8.96 13.38 -1.09
C SER A 7 -7.78 13.52 -2.05
N PHE A 8 -8.04 13.39 -3.36
CA PHE A 8 -7.03 13.50 -4.42
C PHE A 8 -6.78 14.94 -4.90
N THR A 9 -7.59 15.91 -4.49
CA THR A 9 -7.34 17.34 -4.72
C THR A 9 -6.56 18.00 -3.58
N ASN A 10 -6.30 17.29 -2.47
CA ASN A 10 -5.49 17.84 -1.38
C ASN A 10 -4.03 17.94 -1.84
N PRO A 11 -3.39 19.12 -1.76
CA PRO A 11 -2.00 19.29 -2.17
C PRO A 11 -1.06 18.31 -1.46
N LYS A 12 -1.29 17.95 -0.20
CA LYS A 12 -0.45 16.97 0.53
C LYS A 12 -0.53 15.57 -0.06
N SER A 13 -1.74 15.12 -0.46
CA SER A 13 -1.93 13.83 -1.12
C SER A 13 -1.22 13.79 -2.48
N ILE A 14 -1.28 14.88 -3.24
CA ILE A 14 -0.58 15.02 -4.53
C ILE A 14 0.94 14.95 -4.31
N TYR A 15 1.49 15.67 -3.33
CA TYR A 15 2.91 15.60 -2.99
C TYR A 15 3.35 14.20 -2.56
N ALA A 16 2.53 13.50 -1.78
CA ALA A 16 2.81 12.12 -1.40
C ALA A 16 2.89 11.23 -2.65
N ILE A 17 1.90 11.31 -3.54
CA ILE A 17 1.85 10.51 -4.77
C ILE A 17 3.08 10.78 -5.65
N LEU A 18 3.40 12.06 -5.87
CA LEU A 18 4.57 12.45 -6.64
C LEU A 18 5.86 11.95 -6.01
N LEU A 19 6.02 12.09 -4.69
CA LEU A 19 7.22 11.67 -3.99
C LEU A 19 7.48 10.17 -4.15
N LEU A 20 6.47 9.34 -3.91
CA LEU A 20 6.61 7.88 -4.02
C LEU A 20 6.72 7.43 -5.48
N GLY A 21 6.02 8.08 -6.41
CA GLY A 21 6.07 7.74 -7.84
C GLY A 21 7.40 8.10 -8.49
N ILE A 22 7.95 9.29 -8.19
CA ILE A 22 9.27 9.70 -8.67
C ILE A 22 10.38 8.81 -8.09
N PHE A 23 10.28 8.45 -6.80
CA PHE A 23 11.21 7.47 -6.23
C PHE A 23 11.10 6.11 -6.94
N THR A 24 9.89 5.64 -7.23
CA THR A 24 9.66 4.37 -7.93
C THR A 24 10.29 4.38 -9.32
N PHE A 25 10.10 5.46 -10.08
CA PHE A 25 10.76 5.67 -11.38
C PHE A 25 12.27 5.63 -11.25
N LEU A 26 12.84 6.41 -10.32
CA LEU A 26 14.28 6.50 -10.13
C LEU A 26 14.88 5.13 -9.76
N PHE A 27 14.26 4.42 -8.82
CA PHE A 27 14.76 3.13 -8.33
C PHE A 27 14.74 2.07 -9.44
N LEU A 28 13.59 1.88 -10.10
CA LEU A 28 13.45 0.86 -11.14
C LEU A 28 14.19 1.25 -12.43
N GLY A 29 14.27 2.54 -12.75
CA GLY A 29 15.03 3.04 -13.90
C GLY A 29 16.53 2.84 -13.73
N ALA A 30 17.06 3.16 -12.54
CA ALA A 30 18.44 2.85 -12.18
C ALA A 30 18.74 1.35 -12.24
N GLU A 31 17.78 0.51 -11.84
CA GLU A 31 17.88 -0.94 -11.97
C GLU A 31 17.98 -1.41 -13.41
N TYR A 32 17.12 -0.89 -14.28
CA TYR A 32 17.13 -1.23 -15.70
C TYR A 32 18.45 -0.81 -16.36
N LEU A 33 18.90 0.43 -16.15
CA LEU A 33 20.21 0.90 -16.64
C LEU A 33 21.35 0.03 -16.09
N TYR A 34 21.33 -0.31 -14.80
CA TYR A 34 22.36 -1.14 -14.20
C TYR A 34 22.42 -2.55 -14.80
N VAL A 35 21.27 -3.20 -15.01
CA VAL A 35 21.18 -4.51 -15.66
C VAL A 35 21.71 -4.44 -17.10
N ASN A 36 21.31 -3.43 -17.87
CA ASN A 36 21.82 -3.22 -19.23
C ASN A 36 23.34 -3.13 -19.23
N MET A 37 23.90 -2.25 -18.41
CA MET A 37 25.34 -1.98 -18.40
C MET A 37 26.17 -3.16 -17.90
N ILE A 38 25.72 -3.85 -16.85
CA ILE A 38 26.48 -4.98 -16.31
C ILE A 38 26.41 -6.20 -17.23
N SER A 39 25.30 -6.40 -17.97
CA SER A 39 25.14 -7.49 -18.94
C SER A 39 26.12 -7.42 -20.10
N LEU A 40 26.60 -6.22 -20.47
CA LEU A 40 27.64 -6.06 -21.49
C LEU A 40 28.99 -6.69 -21.08
N THR A 41 29.21 -6.88 -19.78
CA THR A 41 30.47 -7.39 -19.23
C THR A 41 30.33 -8.73 -18.50
N ALA A 42 29.10 -9.22 -18.31
CA ALA A 42 28.78 -10.41 -17.54
C ALA A 42 27.74 -11.27 -18.28
N GLY A 43 27.94 -12.59 -18.27
CA GLY A 43 26.93 -13.52 -18.78
C GLY A 43 25.60 -13.43 -18.02
N GLU A 44 24.54 -13.99 -18.60
CA GLU A 44 23.15 -13.90 -18.13
C GLU A 44 23.00 -14.18 -16.63
N GLU A 45 23.54 -15.31 -16.15
CA GLU A 45 23.47 -15.72 -14.74
C GLU A 45 24.16 -14.72 -13.80
N LYS A 46 25.36 -14.25 -14.17
CA LYS A 46 26.14 -13.32 -13.35
C LYS A 46 25.47 -11.96 -13.26
N THR A 47 24.85 -11.51 -14.35
CA THR A 47 24.06 -10.28 -14.40
C THR A 47 22.90 -10.32 -13.40
N VAL A 48 22.15 -11.43 -13.37
CA VAL A 48 21.02 -11.62 -12.46
C VAL A 48 21.48 -11.67 -11.00
N ILE A 49 22.57 -12.40 -10.71
CA ILE A 49 23.14 -12.46 -9.36
C ILE A 49 23.58 -11.05 -8.91
N ALA A 50 24.24 -10.29 -9.78
CA ALA A 50 24.68 -8.93 -9.48
C ALA A 50 23.52 -7.95 -9.25
N GLN A 51 22.42 -8.05 -10.02
CA GLN A 51 21.18 -7.29 -9.79
C GLN A 51 20.62 -7.59 -8.40
N ASN A 52 20.46 -8.88 -8.05
CA ASN A 52 19.88 -9.28 -6.77
C ASN A 52 20.72 -8.82 -5.57
N TYR A 53 22.05 -8.85 -5.67
CA TYR A 53 22.91 -8.31 -4.62
C TYR A 53 22.84 -6.78 -4.50
N ALA A 54 22.74 -6.06 -5.62
CA ALA A 54 22.53 -4.63 -5.60
C ALA A 54 21.17 -4.28 -4.93
N LEU A 55 20.11 -5.01 -5.25
CA LEU A 55 18.82 -4.92 -4.55
C LEU A 55 18.97 -5.20 -3.06
N GLY A 56 19.66 -6.27 -2.66
CA GLY A 56 19.94 -6.58 -1.25
C GLY A 56 20.64 -5.45 -0.50
N ILE A 57 21.60 -4.80 -1.13
CA ILE A 57 22.31 -3.64 -0.55
C ILE A 57 21.38 -2.43 -0.38
N SER A 58 20.41 -2.23 -1.29
CA SER A 58 19.38 -1.22 -1.06
C SER A 58 18.56 -1.48 0.20
N ALA A 59 18.32 -2.75 0.57
CA ALA A 59 17.63 -3.08 1.82
C ALA A 59 18.43 -2.65 3.05
N VAL A 60 19.77 -2.74 3.00
CA VAL A 60 20.64 -2.17 4.03
C VAL A 60 20.43 -0.65 4.11
N GLY A 61 20.38 0.04 2.97
CA GLY A 61 20.06 1.47 2.91
C GLY A 61 18.71 1.81 3.55
N PHE A 62 17.68 0.98 3.32
CA PHE A 62 16.37 1.15 3.94
C PHE A 62 16.42 1.06 5.48
N LEU A 63 17.24 0.17 6.03
CA LEU A 63 17.44 -0.03 7.46
C LEU A 63 18.35 1.02 8.12
N LEU A 64 19.26 1.64 7.35
CA LEU A 64 20.14 2.71 7.84
C LEU A 64 19.40 4.04 8.04
N TYR A 65 18.42 4.36 7.19
CA TYR A 65 17.70 5.63 7.29
C TYR A 65 16.99 5.87 8.64
N PRO A 66 16.30 4.90 9.27
CA PRO A 66 15.73 5.07 10.61
C PRO A 66 16.76 5.45 11.67
N LEU A 67 17.98 4.90 11.60
CA LEU A 67 19.08 5.25 12.49
C LEU A 67 19.57 6.67 12.22
N PHE A 68 19.78 6.99 10.94
CA PHE A 68 20.11 8.34 10.46
C PHE A 68 19.08 9.38 10.94
N HIS A 69 17.79 9.06 10.84
CA HIS A 69 16.69 9.92 11.25
C HIS A 69 16.59 10.09 12.77
N ARG A 70 16.89 9.03 13.54
CA ARG A 70 16.80 9.04 15.00
C ARG A 70 17.97 9.76 15.67
N PHE A 71 19.19 9.53 15.19
CA PHE A 71 20.40 9.98 15.89
C PHE A 71 20.98 11.29 15.39
N LEU A 72 20.74 11.68 14.13
CA LEU A 72 21.34 12.90 13.58
C LEU A 72 20.44 14.12 13.74
N LYS A 73 21.06 15.28 13.94
CA LYS A 73 20.35 16.56 13.91
C LYS A 73 19.82 16.84 12.51
N ARG A 74 18.67 17.51 12.43
CA ARG A 74 17.98 17.83 11.17
C ARG A 74 18.87 18.50 10.11
N ARG A 75 19.72 19.46 10.48
CA ARG A 75 20.64 20.11 9.52
C ARG A 75 21.55 19.08 8.85
N VAL A 76 22.08 18.14 9.63
CA VAL A 76 22.92 17.04 9.14
C VAL A 76 22.09 16.07 8.30
N GLN A 77 20.83 15.83 8.66
CA GLN A 77 19.93 15.00 7.85
C GLN A 77 19.73 15.57 6.45
N ILE A 78 19.41 16.87 6.35
CA ILE A 78 19.20 17.56 5.07
C ILE A 78 20.48 17.54 4.21
N VAL A 79 21.63 17.87 4.82
CA VAL A 79 22.93 17.84 4.12
C VAL A 79 23.26 16.42 3.66
N GLY A 80 23.03 15.41 4.50
CA GLY A 80 23.26 14.02 4.13
C GLY A 80 22.37 13.56 2.98
N LEU A 81 21.07 13.90 2.98
CA LEU A 81 20.18 13.59 1.85
C LEU A 81 20.63 14.27 0.55
N PHE A 82 21.12 15.51 0.63
CA PHE A 82 21.68 16.22 -0.52
C PHE A 82 22.92 15.49 -1.08
N ILE A 83 23.87 15.14 -0.20
CA ILE A 83 25.08 14.41 -0.59
C ILE A 83 24.71 13.05 -1.21
N LEU A 84 23.75 12.33 -0.64
CA LEU A 84 23.29 11.04 -1.15
C LEU A 84 22.67 11.15 -2.54
N ALA A 85 21.85 12.17 -2.80
CA ALA A 85 21.25 12.39 -4.12
C ALA A 85 22.31 12.73 -5.17
N LEU A 86 23.30 13.57 -4.82
CA LEU A 86 24.42 13.89 -5.70
C LEU A 86 25.30 12.65 -5.96
N ALA A 87 25.57 11.86 -4.92
CA ALA A 87 26.33 10.62 -5.04
C ALA A 87 25.60 9.60 -5.92
N ALA A 88 24.27 9.47 -5.77
CA ALA A 88 23.46 8.63 -6.66
C ALA A 88 23.52 9.08 -8.13
N ALA A 89 23.47 10.41 -8.39
CA ALA A 89 23.66 10.94 -9.73
C ALA A 89 25.04 10.59 -10.31
N VAL A 90 26.11 10.74 -9.53
CA VAL A 90 27.47 10.33 -9.96
C VAL A 90 27.52 8.82 -10.24
N CYS A 91 26.94 7.99 -9.37
CA CYS A 91 26.92 6.55 -9.57
C CYS A 91 26.16 6.13 -10.83
N ASN A 92 25.07 6.83 -11.22
CA ASN A 92 24.39 6.55 -12.50
C ASN A 92 25.35 6.71 -13.69
N PHE A 93 26.19 7.75 -13.70
CA PHE A 93 27.21 7.92 -14.75
C PHE A 93 28.30 6.87 -14.69
N LEU A 94 28.76 6.50 -13.50
CA LEU A 94 29.78 5.45 -13.35
C LEU A 94 29.28 4.09 -13.84
N VAL A 95 28.00 3.77 -13.57
CA VAL A 95 27.33 2.58 -14.11
C VAL A 95 27.22 2.68 -15.63
N GLN A 96 26.75 3.81 -16.16
CA GLN A 96 26.63 4.05 -17.61
C GLN A 96 27.95 3.86 -18.35
N LYS A 97 29.08 4.28 -17.77
CA LYS A 97 30.39 4.16 -18.41
C LYS A 97 30.89 2.71 -18.52
N HIS A 98 30.34 1.78 -17.74
CA HIS A 98 30.58 0.34 -17.80
C HIS A 98 32.04 -0.10 -18.01
N VAL A 99 33.01 0.63 -17.43
CA VAL A 99 34.46 0.48 -17.72
C VAL A 99 34.98 -0.93 -17.48
N SER A 100 34.47 -1.59 -16.44
CA SER A 100 34.78 -2.99 -16.14
C SER A 100 33.65 -3.60 -15.31
N TYR A 101 33.59 -4.93 -15.26
CA TYR A 101 32.63 -5.65 -14.43
C TYR A 101 32.69 -5.19 -12.96
N SER A 102 33.88 -5.18 -12.36
CA SER A 102 34.05 -4.78 -10.95
C SER A 102 33.68 -3.33 -10.71
N SER A 103 34.04 -2.41 -11.62
CA SER A 103 33.68 -1.00 -11.49
C SER A 103 32.16 -0.79 -11.55
N THR A 104 31.51 -1.45 -12.50
CA THR A 104 30.05 -1.38 -12.69
C THR A 104 29.33 -1.98 -11.49
N LEU A 105 29.77 -3.16 -11.03
CA LEU A 105 29.25 -3.83 -9.83
C LEU A 105 29.32 -2.93 -8.60
N LEU A 106 30.51 -2.40 -8.26
CA LEU A 106 30.68 -1.55 -7.08
C LEU A 106 29.87 -0.24 -7.20
N SER A 107 29.83 0.36 -8.38
CA SER A 107 29.06 1.59 -8.62
C SER A 107 27.56 1.36 -8.48
N GLY A 108 27.06 0.22 -8.98
CA GLY A 108 25.67 -0.21 -8.79
C GLY A 108 25.35 -0.49 -7.33
N MET A 109 26.21 -1.24 -6.63
CA MET A 109 26.05 -1.48 -5.19
C MET A 109 25.97 -0.17 -4.38
N ALA A 110 26.85 0.79 -4.66
CA ALA A 110 26.83 2.11 -4.03
C ALA A 110 25.56 2.90 -4.39
N LEU A 111 25.18 2.92 -5.67
CA LEU A 111 23.94 3.54 -6.15
C LEU A 111 22.71 3.04 -5.38
N PHE A 112 22.57 1.72 -5.29
CA PHE A 112 21.43 1.10 -4.63
C PHE A 112 21.43 1.28 -3.11
N LEU A 113 22.60 1.37 -2.47
CA LEU A 113 22.68 1.78 -1.06
C LEU A 113 22.10 3.19 -0.86
N PHE A 114 22.49 4.15 -1.70
CA PHE A 114 22.02 5.53 -1.62
C PHE A 114 20.53 5.65 -1.93
N LEU A 115 20.06 4.96 -2.98
CA LEU A 115 18.65 4.88 -3.32
C LEU A 115 17.84 4.18 -2.22
N GLY A 116 18.40 3.22 -1.50
CA GLY A 116 17.76 2.60 -0.33
C GLY A 116 17.50 3.60 0.80
N ILE A 117 18.48 4.46 1.12
CA ILE A 117 18.34 5.50 2.14
C ILE A 117 17.31 6.56 1.71
N LEU A 118 17.43 7.06 0.47
CA LEU A 118 16.47 8.02 -0.11
C LEU A 118 15.06 7.44 -0.19
N GLY A 119 14.95 6.16 -0.53
CA GLY A 119 13.69 5.42 -0.62
C GLY A 119 13.00 5.28 0.73
N SER A 120 13.75 4.96 1.78
CA SER A 120 13.21 4.91 3.15
C SER A 120 12.70 6.27 3.61
N ALA A 121 13.42 7.35 3.27
CA ALA A 121 12.95 8.72 3.49
C ALA A 121 11.65 9.02 2.73
N ALA A 122 11.57 8.62 1.45
CA ALA A 122 10.40 8.82 0.62
C ALA A 122 9.17 8.09 1.18
N HIS A 123 9.32 6.82 1.60
CA HIS A 123 8.24 6.04 2.20
C HIS A 123 7.78 6.62 3.54
N TYR A 124 8.72 7.07 4.38
CA TYR A 124 8.40 7.67 5.66
C TYR A 124 7.68 9.03 5.52
N LEU A 125 8.12 9.88 4.60
CA LEU A 125 7.44 11.15 4.33
C LEU A 125 6.11 10.95 3.60
N PHE A 126 6.00 9.96 2.71
CA PHE A 126 4.72 9.51 2.16
C PHE A 126 3.76 9.13 3.29
N PHE A 127 4.22 8.31 4.24
CA PHE A 127 3.45 7.91 5.41
C PHE A 127 2.93 9.12 6.19
N LYS A 128 3.75 10.16 6.38
CA LYS A 128 3.33 11.40 7.08
C LYS A 128 2.33 12.25 6.28
N LEU A 129 2.54 12.40 4.97
CA LEU A 129 1.72 13.25 4.11
C LEU A 129 0.36 12.62 3.78
N ALA A 130 0.29 11.29 3.69
CA ALA A 130 -0.92 10.54 3.38
C ALA A 130 -1.88 10.48 4.60
N LYS A 131 -2.45 11.63 4.97
CA LYS A 131 -3.41 11.75 6.09
C LYS A 131 -4.68 10.94 5.88
N ASP A 132 -5.21 10.95 4.66
CA ASP A 132 -6.40 10.18 4.34
C ASP A 132 -6.05 8.69 4.19
N ARG A 133 -6.22 7.96 5.30
CA ARG A 133 -5.96 6.53 5.37
C ARG A 133 -7.04 5.70 4.70
N THR A 134 -8.18 6.28 4.29
CA THR A 134 -9.26 5.53 3.63
C THR A 134 -8.90 5.17 2.18
N HIS A 135 -7.98 5.92 1.58
CA HIS A 135 -7.55 5.76 0.19
C HIS A 135 -6.04 5.48 0.07
N LEU A 136 -5.44 4.90 1.11
CA LEU A 136 -4.00 4.65 1.19
C LEU A 136 -3.52 3.75 0.05
N ALA A 137 -4.20 2.63 -0.21
CA ALA A 137 -3.78 1.69 -1.25
C ALA A 137 -3.91 2.32 -2.64
N ARG A 138 -4.95 3.13 -2.88
CA ARG A 138 -5.11 3.91 -4.12
C ARG A 138 -3.96 4.90 -4.33
N MET A 139 -3.58 5.64 -3.29
CA MET A 139 -2.44 6.56 -3.39
C MET A 139 -1.15 5.82 -3.75
N VAL A 140 -0.89 4.67 -3.10
CA VAL A 140 0.26 3.82 -3.42
C VAL A 140 0.19 3.28 -4.86
N GLY A 141 -0.97 2.77 -5.28
CA GLY A 141 -1.18 2.25 -6.63
C GLY A 141 -1.01 3.31 -7.73
N ILE A 142 -1.52 4.53 -7.52
CA ILE A 142 -1.32 5.66 -8.43
C ILE A 142 0.15 6.07 -8.48
N SER A 143 0.83 6.11 -7.33
CA SER A 143 2.26 6.42 -7.25
C SER A 143 3.08 5.41 -8.05
N TYR A 144 2.80 4.12 -7.85
CA TYR A 144 3.49 3.05 -8.54
C TYR A 144 3.23 3.10 -10.05
N ALA A 145 1.98 3.25 -10.48
CA ALA A 145 1.62 3.39 -11.88
C ALA A 145 2.29 4.59 -12.55
N LEU A 146 2.38 5.74 -11.86
CA LEU A 146 3.12 6.91 -12.33
C LEU A 146 4.61 6.57 -12.54
N GLY A 147 5.24 5.91 -11.58
CA GLY A 147 6.65 5.52 -11.68
C GLY A 147 6.93 4.57 -12.84
N ILE A 148 6.08 3.56 -13.03
CA ILE A 148 6.18 2.62 -14.16
C ILE A 148 5.92 3.32 -15.49
N PHE A 149 4.96 4.24 -15.56
CA PHE A 149 4.66 4.98 -16.78
C PHE A 149 5.85 5.86 -17.20
N LEU A 150 6.45 6.59 -16.26
CA LEU A 150 7.68 7.35 -16.53
C LEU A 150 8.83 6.45 -16.96
N GLN A 151 8.94 5.27 -16.36
CA GLN A 151 9.96 4.29 -16.76
C GLN A 151 9.73 3.78 -18.18
N PHE A 152 8.49 3.45 -18.52
CA PHE A 152 8.13 3.05 -19.88
C PHE A 152 8.47 4.14 -20.90
N LEU A 153 8.13 5.40 -20.61
CA LEU A 153 8.51 6.53 -21.47
C LEU A 153 10.03 6.64 -21.62
N ASN A 154 10.77 6.56 -20.53
CA ASN A 154 12.23 6.65 -20.57
C ASN A 154 12.83 5.52 -21.42
N ASN A 155 12.41 4.28 -21.20
CA ASN A 155 12.97 3.12 -21.89
C ASN A 155 12.62 3.06 -23.39
N ASN A 156 11.49 3.65 -23.82
CA ASN A 156 11.04 3.57 -25.22
C ASN A 156 11.26 4.86 -26.02
N LEU A 157 11.56 5.98 -25.37
CA LEU A 157 11.79 7.28 -26.05
C LEU A 157 13.26 7.73 -25.98
N VAL A 158 14.10 7.08 -25.17
CA VAL A 158 15.49 7.47 -24.95
C VAL A 158 16.41 6.35 -25.39
N ASP A 159 16.95 6.49 -26.61
CA ASP A 159 17.82 5.47 -27.21
C ASP A 159 19.29 5.59 -26.76
N LEU A 160 19.67 6.71 -26.14
CA LEU A 160 21.03 7.00 -25.71
C LEU A 160 21.19 6.73 -24.21
N GLU A 161 22.06 5.78 -23.85
CA GLU A 161 22.38 5.44 -22.45
C GLU A 161 22.85 6.65 -21.64
N THR A 162 23.59 7.57 -22.28
CA THR A 162 24.04 8.82 -21.67
C THR A 162 22.87 9.74 -21.34
N ALA A 163 21.85 9.79 -22.20
CA ALA A 163 20.63 10.53 -21.97
C ALA A 163 19.78 9.88 -20.87
N GLU A 164 19.71 8.55 -20.81
CA GLU A 164 19.05 7.82 -19.72
C GLU A 164 19.72 8.13 -18.37
N ALA A 165 21.05 8.04 -18.27
CA ALA A 165 21.78 8.38 -17.05
C ALA A 165 21.61 9.85 -16.63
N LEU A 166 21.53 10.77 -17.61
CA LEU A 166 21.23 12.19 -17.37
C LEU A 166 19.82 12.38 -16.79
N ILE A 167 18.81 11.72 -17.38
CA ILE A 167 17.43 11.78 -16.90
C ILE A 167 17.32 11.22 -15.49
N LEU A 168 17.89 10.04 -15.22
CA LEU A 168 17.88 9.45 -13.87
C LEU A 168 18.58 10.35 -12.85
N SER A 169 19.70 10.98 -13.24
CA SER A 169 20.42 11.93 -12.39
C SER A 169 19.60 13.20 -12.10
N LEU A 170 18.90 13.73 -13.11
CA LEU A 170 17.97 14.86 -12.91
C LEU A 170 16.82 14.47 -11.97
N PHE A 171 16.24 13.29 -12.15
CA PHE A 171 15.16 12.80 -11.30
C PHE A 171 15.63 12.48 -9.87
N ALA A 172 16.90 12.15 -9.64
CA ALA A 172 17.47 12.09 -8.30
C ALA A 172 17.45 13.45 -7.60
N LEU A 173 17.74 14.54 -8.32
CA LEU A 173 17.62 15.90 -7.79
C LEU A 173 16.16 16.32 -7.59
N VAL A 174 15.25 15.92 -8.49
CA VAL A 174 13.80 16.14 -8.32
C VAL A 174 13.28 15.40 -7.09
N ALA A 175 13.69 14.14 -6.89
CA ALA A 175 13.34 13.35 -5.71
C ALA A 175 13.81 14.05 -4.42
N LEU A 176 15.04 14.56 -4.40
CA LEU A 176 15.56 15.36 -3.29
C LEU A 176 14.71 16.62 -3.06
N ALA A 177 14.36 17.38 -4.10
CA ALA A 177 13.53 18.56 -3.98
C ALA A 177 12.15 18.24 -3.39
N LEU A 178 11.54 17.13 -3.82
CA LEU A 178 10.28 16.63 -3.27
C LEU A 178 10.41 16.19 -1.80
N LEU A 179 11.50 15.49 -1.42
CA LEU A 179 11.78 15.12 -0.03
C LEU A 179 11.87 16.37 0.86
N LEU A 180 12.65 17.37 0.45
CA LEU A 180 12.82 18.61 1.22
C LEU A 180 11.49 19.38 1.33
N LYS A 181 10.69 19.40 0.27
CA LYS A 181 9.37 20.05 0.29
C LYS A 181 8.37 19.31 1.17
N ALA A 182 8.34 17.98 1.10
CA ALA A 182 7.52 17.13 1.95
C ALA A 182 7.86 17.35 3.44
N GLU A 183 9.15 17.41 3.78
CA GLU A 183 9.60 17.68 5.14
C GLU A 183 9.17 19.07 5.64
N ARG A 184 9.18 20.09 4.78
CA ARG A 184 8.66 21.44 5.10
C ARG A 184 7.15 21.43 5.33
N LEU A 185 6.38 20.72 4.49
CA LEU A 185 4.93 20.62 4.62
C LEU A 185 4.50 19.91 5.91
N CYS A 186 5.22 18.86 6.31
CA CYS A 186 4.99 18.22 7.61
C CYS A 186 5.32 19.15 8.79
N ARG A 187 6.28 20.07 8.62
CA ARG A 187 6.68 21.00 9.68
C ARG A 187 5.66 22.11 9.92
N GLN A 188 5.18 22.75 8.85
CA GLN A 188 4.22 23.86 8.95
C GLN A 188 2.99 23.42 9.74
N GLU A 189 2.54 22.19 9.49
CA GLU A 189 1.41 21.62 10.20
C GLU A 189 1.68 21.37 11.69
N ASN A 190 2.84 20.85 12.06
CA ASN A 190 3.18 20.66 13.47
C ASN A 190 3.28 22.00 14.23
N ALA A 191 3.65 23.09 13.54
CA ALA A 191 3.70 24.43 14.12
C ALA A 191 2.30 25.10 14.18
N GLU A 192 1.43 24.82 13.21
CA GLU A 192 0.03 25.26 13.21
C GLU A 192 -0.83 24.50 14.24
N ALA A 193 -0.41 23.28 14.64
CA ALA A 193 -1.07 22.50 15.67
C ALA A 193 -0.64 22.88 17.12
N GLU A 194 0.30 23.80 17.29
CA GLU A 194 0.73 24.36 18.59
C GLU A 194 -0.13 25.58 19.01
N GLU A 195 -1.47 25.44 19.00
CA GLU A 195 -2.34 26.25 19.89
C GLU A 195 -2.54 25.47 21.20
N PRO A 196 -2.48 26.12 22.38
CA PRO A 196 -2.28 25.43 23.66
C PRO A 196 -3.54 24.70 24.11
N GLN A 197 -3.67 23.43 23.73
CA GLN A 197 -4.45 22.47 24.49
C GLN A 197 -3.51 21.73 25.45
N SER A 198 -3.84 21.88 26.73
CA SER A 198 -3.13 21.38 27.91
C SER A 198 -2.57 19.94 27.75
N PRO A 199 -1.40 19.63 28.33
CA PRO A 199 -0.81 18.31 28.28
C PRO A 199 -1.55 17.37 29.24
N ALA A 200 -2.63 16.75 28.76
CA ALA A 200 -3.10 15.49 29.33
C ALA A 200 -2.26 14.36 28.71
N ILE A 201 -1.02 14.21 29.19
CA ILE A 201 -0.28 12.96 29.04
C ILE A 201 -0.97 11.96 29.97
N GLU A 202 -2.06 11.37 29.50
CA GLU A 202 -2.39 10.02 29.95
C GLU A 202 -1.32 9.11 29.34
N ALA A 203 -0.27 8.87 30.12
CA ALA A 203 0.57 7.71 29.95
C ALA A 203 -0.34 6.49 30.17
N ILE A 204 -1.02 6.06 29.11
CA ILE A 204 -1.53 4.70 29.03
C ILE A 204 -0.27 3.85 29.15
N GLU A 205 -0.11 3.17 30.29
CA GLU A 205 0.81 2.06 30.42
C GLU A 205 0.53 1.12 29.25
N GLU A 206 1.35 1.18 28.18
CA GLU A 206 1.35 0.13 27.18
C GLU A 206 1.81 -1.13 27.92
N ASP A 207 0.84 -2.00 28.25
CA ASP A 207 1.07 -3.36 28.72
C ASP A 207 2.18 -3.96 27.84
N GLY A 208 3.34 -4.31 28.43
CA GLY A 208 4.51 -4.81 27.71
C GLY A 208 4.20 -6.06 26.86
N LYS A 209 3.08 -6.74 27.15
CA LYS A 209 2.52 -7.83 26.34
C LYS A 209 1.94 -7.35 25.00
N GLY A 210 1.30 -6.18 24.97
CA GLY A 210 0.76 -5.54 23.77
C GLY A 210 1.84 -5.10 22.78
N THR A 211 2.93 -4.49 23.27
CA THR A 211 4.06 -4.07 22.41
C THR A 211 4.79 -5.28 21.82
N ARG A 212 5.00 -6.36 22.59
CA ARG A 212 5.58 -7.62 22.06
C ARG A 212 4.70 -8.25 20.98
N LYS A 213 3.38 -8.26 21.17
CA LYS A 213 2.44 -8.80 20.17
C LYS A 213 2.48 -8.00 18.86
N LYS A 214 2.54 -6.65 18.93
CA LYS A 214 2.70 -5.79 17.75
C LYS A 214 4.01 -6.08 17.02
N ILE A 215 5.14 -6.18 17.73
CA ILE A 215 6.44 -6.50 17.13
C ILE A 215 6.42 -7.88 16.45
N ALA A 216 5.83 -8.88 17.10
CA ALA A 216 5.67 -10.22 16.51
C ALA A 216 4.83 -10.19 15.23
N ALA A 217 3.73 -9.43 15.21
CA ALA A 217 2.90 -9.23 14.01
C ALA A 217 3.70 -8.58 12.86
N GLY A 218 4.58 -7.61 13.18
CA GLY A 218 5.50 -7.02 12.21
C GLY A 218 6.51 -8.03 11.66
N GLY A 219 7.03 -8.91 12.52
CA GLY A 219 7.89 -10.03 12.13
C GLY A 219 7.18 -11.02 11.20
N PHE A 220 5.94 -11.38 11.49
CA PHE A 220 5.13 -12.23 10.60
C PHE A 220 4.83 -11.53 9.27
N LEU A 221 4.56 -10.23 9.25
CA LEU A 221 4.36 -9.48 8.01
C LEU A 221 5.65 -9.43 7.17
N ALA A 222 6.82 -9.25 7.81
CA ALA A 222 8.11 -9.30 7.14
C ALA A 222 8.40 -10.69 6.56
N LEU A 223 8.16 -11.75 7.34
CA LEU A 223 8.29 -13.12 6.87
C LEU A 223 7.32 -13.42 5.72
N LEU A 224 6.08 -12.94 5.81
CA LEU A 224 5.08 -13.10 4.75
C LEU A 224 5.58 -12.49 3.44
N VAL A 225 6.09 -11.26 3.50
CA VAL A 225 6.63 -10.58 2.31
C VAL A 225 7.88 -11.28 1.78
N ILE A 226 8.78 -11.79 2.63
CA ILE A 226 9.93 -12.59 2.14
C ILE A 226 9.43 -13.81 1.36
N LEU A 227 8.52 -14.59 1.95
CA LEU A 227 8.02 -15.84 1.36
C LEU A 227 7.28 -15.58 0.03
N MET A 228 6.44 -14.55 -0.02
CA MET A 228 5.81 -14.12 -1.27
C MET A 228 6.86 -13.67 -2.30
N ALA A 229 7.83 -12.86 -1.85
CA ALA A 229 8.91 -12.36 -2.70
C ALA A 229 9.78 -13.48 -3.25
N CYS A 230 9.84 -14.67 -2.64
CA CYS A 230 10.55 -15.82 -3.22
C CYS A 230 10.03 -16.17 -4.62
N ILE A 231 8.70 -16.19 -4.79
CA ILE A 231 8.05 -16.52 -6.06
C ILE A 231 8.29 -15.39 -7.06
N PHE A 232 8.08 -14.14 -6.64
CA PHE A 232 8.26 -12.98 -7.51
C PHE A 232 9.71 -12.75 -7.91
N SER A 233 10.67 -12.98 -7.02
CA SER A 233 12.10 -12.92 -7.32
C SER A 233 12.52 -14.01 -8.28
N THR A 234 11.96 -15.23 -8.17
CA THR A 234 12.23 -16.29 -9.15
C THR A 234 11.72 -15.91 -10.54
N LEU A 235 10.52 -15.32 -10.63
CA LEU A 235 9.97 -14.82 -11.90
C LEU A 235 10.77 -13.63 -12.44
N ASP A 236 11.15 -12.69 -11.58
CA ASP A 236 11.98 -11.54 -11.94
C ASP A 236 13.32 -12.01 -12.52
N ASN A 237 13.98 -12.96 -11.85
CA ASN A 237 15.23 -13.56 -12.32
C ASN A 237 15.07 -14.23 -13.67
N ALA A 238 13.96 -14.95 -13.91
CA ALA A 238 13.68 -15.55 -15.22
C ALA A 238 13.52 -14.49 -16.32
N VAL A 239 12.81 -13.39 -16.02
CA VAL A 239 12.61 -12.28 -16.95
C VAL A 239 13.92 -11.53 -17.20
N THR A 240 14.71 -11.26 -16.17
CA THR A 240 16.02 -10.61 -16.30
C THR A 240 17.02 -11.48 -17.06
N MET A 241 17.06 -12.81 -16.85
CA MET A 241 17.90 -13.69 -17.67
C MET A 241 17.57 -13.54 -19.16
N HIS A 242 16.28 -13.59 -19.50
CA HIS A 242 15.83 -13.43 -20.88
C HIS A 242 16.12 -12.03 -21.43
N HIS A 243 16.12 -11.01 -20.56
CA HIS A 243 16.50 -9.65 -20.92
C HIS A 243 18.00 -9.50 -21.19
N ALA A 244 18.83 -10.08 -20.32
CA ALA A 244 20.28 -10.12 -20.49
C ALA A 244 20.68 -10.91 -21.76
N ALA A 245 19.85 -11.87 -22.18
CA ALA A 245 19.98 -12.57 -23.46
C ALA A 245 19.58 -11.74 -24.70
N GLY A 246 19.12 -10.50 -24.51
CA GLY A 246 18.80 -9.54 -25.60
C GLY A 246 17.31 -9.29 -25.83
N THR A 247 16.40 -9.85 -25.01
CA THR A 247 14.96 -9.54 -25.13
C THR A 247 14.63 -8.22 -24.46
N ASP A 248 14.06 -7.25 -25.17
CA ASP A 248 13.67 -6.00 -24.52
C ASP A 248 12.37 -6.14 -23.70
N ILE A 249 12.53 -6.11 -22.38
CA ILE A 249 11.42 -6.16 -21.40
C ILE A 249 10.84 -4.76 -21.10
N GLY A 250 11.41 -3.69 -21.68
CA GLY A 250 10.97 -2.31 -21.55
C GLY A 250 9.70 -1.97 -22.35
N GLN A 251 9.28 -2.87 -23.25
CA GLN A 251 8.21 -2.68 -24.22
C GLN A 251 6.79 -2.69 -23.60
N TRP A 252 5.77 -2.59 -24.46
CA TRP A 252 4.34 -2.50 -24.09
C TRP A 252 3.86 -3.47 -22.98
N PRO A 253 4.32 -4.73 -22.86
CA PRO A 253 3.94 -5.60 -21.75
C PRO A 253 4.20 -4.99 -20.37
N ARG A 254 5.21 -4.12 -20.22
CA ARG A 254 5.52 -3.44 -18.96
C ARG A 254 4.40 -2.52 -18.48
N LEU A 255 3.54 -2.00 -19.36
CA LEU A 255 2.38 -1.20 -18.94
C LEU A 255 1.35 -2.02 -18.16
N LEU A 256 1.34 -3.35 -18.32
CA LEU A 256 0.51 -4.23 -17.48
C LEU A 256 0.87 -4.11 -16.00
N LEU A 257 2.14 -3.82 -15.68
CA LEU A 257 2.62 -3.56 -14.33
C LEU A 257 2.02 -2.27 -13.74
N ALA A 258 1.88 -1.23 -14.57
CA ALA A 258 1.23 0.02 -14.17
C ALA A 258 -0.28 -0.18 -13.96
N VAL A 259 -0.94 -0.85 -14.90
CA VAL A 259 -2.38 -1.15 -14.84
C VAL A 259 -2.70 -2.04 -13.64
N SER A 260 -1.86 -3.05 -13.37
CA SER A 260 -2.06 -3.96 -12.26
C SER A 260 -1.85 -3.27 -10.91
N GLY A 261 -0.81 -2.44 -10.76
CA GLY A 261 -0.61 -1.66 -9.54
C GLY A 261 -1.74 -0.64 -9.30
N LEU A 262 -2.21 0.03 -10.35
CA LEU A 262 -3.37 0.92 -10.25
C LEU A 262 -4.62 0.15 -9.80
N SER A 263 -4.90 -0.99 -10.45
CA SER A 263 -6.04 -1.85 -10.12
C SER A 263 -5.96 -2.37 -8.69
N ALA A 264 -4.79 -2.83 -8.26
CA ALA A 264 -4.53 -3.27 -6.90
C ALA A 264 -4.83 -2.17 -5.88
N GLY A 265 -4.43 -0.92 -6.16
CA GLY A 265 -4.74 0.21 -5.29
C GLY A 265 -6.25 0.41 -5.08
N PHE A 266 -7.05 0.34 -6.15
CA PHE A 266 -8.50 0.46 -6.05
C PHE A 266 -9.15 -0.74 -5.37
N LEU A 267 -8.73 -1.95 -5.71
CA LEU A 267 -9.27 -3.20 -5.18
C LEU A 267 -8.93 -3.35 -3.69
N PHE A 268 -7.69 -3.10 -3.29
CA PHE A 268 -7.26 -3.24 -1.90
C PHE A 268 -7.98 -2.28 -0.97
N ASP A 269 -8.34 -1.07 -1.37
CA ASP A 269 -9.11 -0.18 -0.47
C ASP A 269 -10.61 -0.58 -0.31
N ILE A 270 -11.10 -1.64 -0.97
CA ILE A 270 -12.46 -2.15 -0.78
C ILE A 270 -12.69 -2.57 0.69
N ARG A 271 -13.82 -2.13 1.26
CA ARG A 271 -14.21 -2.38 2.66
C ARG A 271 -13.06 -2.15 3.67
N LYS A 272 -12.37 -1.01 3.55
CA LYS A 272 -11.25 -0.63 4.44
C LYS A 272 -10.14 -1.68 4.48
N ARG A 273 -9.76 -2.25 3.33
CA ARG A 273 -8.69 -3.24 3.19
C ARG A 273 -8.94 -4.61 3.80
N LYS A 274 -10.19 -4.93 4.16
CA LYS A 274 -10.56 -6.25 4.72
C LYS A 274 -10.18 -7.44 3.84
N PHE A 275 -10.27 -7.29 2.52
CA PHE A 275 -10.02 -8.38 1.57
C PHE A 275 -8.61 -8.36 0.95
N MET A 276 -7.75 -7.41 1.36
CA MET A 276 -6.44 -7.20 0.76
C MET A 276 -5.58 -8.47 0.76
N THR A 277 -5.44 -9.13 1.91
CA THR A 277 -4.65 -10.37 2.05
C THR A 277 -5.22 -11.52 1.21
N MET A 278 -6.55 -11.66 1.15
CA MET A 278 -7.20 -12.71 0.36
C MET A 278 -7.00 -12.48 -1.14
N MET A 279 -7.14 -11.24 -1.62
CA MET A 279 -6.87 -10.91 -3.02
C MET A 279 -5.41 -11.17 -3.38
N MET A 280 -4.47 -10.80 -2.51
CA MET A 280 -3.04 -11.09 -2.73
C MET A 280 -2.76 -12.60 -2.76
N TYR A 281 -3.45 -13.38 -1.93
CA TYR A 281 -3.36 -14.84 -1.96
C TYR A 281 -3.81 -15.43 -3.30
N CYS A 282 -4.93 -14.95 -3.86
CA CYS A 282 -5.38 -15.35 -5.20
C CYS A 282 -4.37 -14.97 -6.30
N VAL A 283 -3.79 -13.76 -6.22
CA VAL A 283 -2.75 -13.32 -7.17
C VAL A 283 -1.51 -14.21 -7.08
N MET A 284 -1.11 -14.59 -5.88
CA MET A 284 0.05 -15.46 -5.68
C MET A 284 -0.18 -16.87 -6.22
N LEU A 285 -1.38 -17.43 -6.08
CA LEU A 285 -1.76 -18.69 -6.71
C LEU A 285 -1.50 -18.66 -8.21
N MET A 286 -1.91 -17.57 -8.88
CA MET A 286 -1.63 -17.37 -10.30
C MET A 286 -0.13 -17.29 -10.61
N SER A 287 0.66 -16.60 -9.76
CA SER A 287 2.12 -16.54 -9.92
C SER A 287 2.81 -17.89 -9.74
N VAL A 288 2.35 -18.73 -8.82
CA VAL A 288 2.87 -20.10 -8.63
C VAL A 288 2.63 -20.94 -9.88
N ILE A 289 1.40 -20.90 -10.41
CA ILE A 289 1.05 -21.60 -11.65
C ILE A 289 1.94 -21.12 -12.81
N CYS A 290 2.21 -19.82 -12.89
CA CYS A 290 3.09 -19.24 -13.90
C CYS A 290 4.52 -19.82 -13.85
N VAL A 291 5.13 -19.92 -12.66
CA VAL A 291 6.46 -20.54 -12.51
C VAL A 291 6.45 -21.98 -13.02
N VAL A 292 5.40 -22.75 -12.71
CA VAL A 292 5.25 -24.12 -13.18
C VAL A 292 5.12 -24.18 -14.71
N VAL A 293 4.29 -23.33 -15.31
CA VAL A 293 4.08 -23.29 -16.76
C VAL A 293 5.37 -22.92 -17.49
N LEU A 294 6.12 -21.91 -17.02
CA LEU A 294 7.41 -21.53 -17.60
C LEU A 294 8.42 -22.69 -17.52
N LYS A 295 8.42 -23.44 -16.41
CA LYS A 295 9.31 -24.60 -16.25
C LYS A 295 8.93 -25.81 -17.09
N LEU A 296 7.66 -25.97 -17.44
CA LEU A 296 7.19 -27.04 -18.32
C LEU A 296 7.31 -26.68 -19.82
N GLY A 297 8.07 -25.64 -20.17
CA GLY A 297 8.29 -25.22 -21.56
C GLY A 297 7.14 -24.37 -22.13
N GLY A 298 6.32 -23.76 -21.28
CA GLY A 298 5.27 -22.85 -21.71
C GLY A 298 5.80 -21.55 -22.34
N PRO A 299 4.99 -20.82 -23.13
CA PRO A 299 5.43 -19.61 -23.81
C PRO A 299 5.90 -18.51 -22.85
N PHE A 300 7.11 -17.97 -23.08
CA PHE A 300 7.70 -16.91 -22.27
C PHE A 300 6.77 -15.68 -22.14
N LEU A 301 6.12 -15.27 -23.24
CA LEU A 301 5.21 -14.12 -23.25
C LEU A 301 4.04 -14.28 -22.25
N ILE A 302 3.49 -15.49 -22.11
CA ILE A 302 2.42 -15.75 -21.14
C ILE A 302 2.96 -15.56 -19.73
N GLY A 303 4.17 -16.07 -19.46
CA GLY A 303 4.81 -15.90 -18.17
C GLY A 303 5.11 -14.43 -17.84
N LEU A 304 5.57 -13.66 -18.83
CA LEU A 304 5.83 -12.22 -18.72
C LEU A 304 4.55 -11.43 -18.41
N ILE A 305 3.45 -11.74 -19.09
CA ILE A 305 2.14 -11.11 -18.84
C ILE A 305 1.67 -11.39 -17.40
N VAL A 306 1.71 -12.65 -16.96
CA VAL A 306 1.29 -13.02 -15.61
C VAL A 306 2.21 -12.40 -14.56
N PHE A 307 3.52 -12.38 -14.81
CA PHE A 307 4.48 -11.72 -13.93
C PHE A 307 4.14 -10.24 -13.75
N TYR A 308 3.96 -9.46 -14.82
CA TYR A 308 3.64 -8.04 -14.71
C TYR A 308 2.27 -7.76 -14.08
N LEU A 309 1.26 -8.59 -14.38
CA LEU A 309 -0.04 -8.47 -13.72
C LEU A 309 0.06 -8.75 -12.21
N SER A 310 0.80 -9.77 -11.79
CA SER A 310 0.90 -10.12 -10.38
C SER A 310 1.87 -9.23 -9.58
N ALA A 311 2.98 -8.79 -10.20
CA ALA A 311 4.01 -8.00 -9.52
C ALA A 311 3.50 -6.62 -9.08
N GLY A 312 2.62 -5.99 -9.87
CA GLY A 312 2.04 -4.70 -9.49
C GLY A 312 1.12 -4.82 -8.27
N PHE A 313 0.33 -5.90 -8.18
CA PHE A 313 -0.43 -6.23 -6.96
C PHE A 313 0.50 -6.44 -5.76
N PHE A 314 1.60 -7.16 -5.96
CA PHE A 314 2.54 -7.45 -4.88
C PHE A 314 3.20 -6.19 -4.31
N VAL A 315 3.66 -5.27 -5.18
CA VAL A 315 4.28 -4.01 -4.73
C VAL A 315 3.31 -3.13 -3.96
N VAL A 316 2.06 -3.03 -4.43
CA VAL A 316 1.03 -2.26 -3.71
C VAL A 316 0.65 -2.96 -2.40
N PHE A 317 0.63 -4.28 -2.37
CA PHE A 317 0.32 -5.07 -1.18
C PHE A 317 1.34 -4.83 -0.06
N PHE A 318 2.63 -5.07 -0.31
CA PHE A 318 3.63 -4.92 0.75
C PHE A 318 3.76 -3.46 1.18
N THR A 319 3.71 -2.51 0.23
CA THR A 319 3.85 -1.09 0.55
C THR A 319 2.69 -0.63 1.42
N THR A 320 1.45 -0.94 1.03
CA THR A 320 0.26 -0.57 1.79
C THR A 320 0.23 -1.27 3.16
N SER A 321 0.55 -2.57 3.23
CA SER A 321 0.53 -3.33 4.48
C SER A 321 1.50 -2.75 5.51
N PHE A 322 2.71 -2.40 5.08
CA PHE A 322 3.72 -1.84 5.96
C PHE A 322 3.46 -0.38 6.34
N LEU A 323 2.89 0.43 5.43
CA LEU A 323 2.44 1.79 5.76
C LEU A 323 1.28 1.79 6.76
N ASP A 324 0.32 0.88 6.61
CA ASP A 324 -0.78 0.70 7.57
C ASP A 324 -0.25 0.15 8.90
N PHE A 325 0.70 -0.78 8.87
CA PHE A 325 1.34 -1.31 10.08
C PHE A 325 2.18 -0.26 10.83
N ALA A 326 2.92 0.58 10.11
CA ALA A 326 3.77 1.63 10.68
C ALA A 326 3.00 2.59 11.59
N ARG A 327 1.68 2.74 11.39
CA ARG A 327 0.78 3.57 12.22
C ARG A 327 0.65 3.07 13.67
N HIS A 328 0.98 1.81 13.93
CA HIS A 328 0.83 1.17 15.24
C HIS A 328 2.15 1.02 15.99
N MET A 329 3.25 1.47 15.38
CA MET A 329 4.59 1.23 15.87
C MET A 329 5.20 2.53 16.42
N PRO A 330 6.01 2.44 17.50
CA PRO A 330 6.68 3.61 18.08
C PRO A 330 7.74 4.21 17.15
N THR A 331 8.22 3.43 16.17
CA THR A 331 9.22 3.86 15.17
C THR A 331 8.70 3.74 13.74
N PRO A 332 7.74 4.56 13.29
CA PRO A 332 7.14 4.43 11.96
C PRO A 332 8.15 4.55 10.80
N ALA A 333 9.26 5.28 11.00
CA ALA A 333 10.33 5.40 10.02
C ALA A 333 10.98 4.06 9.63
N LEU A 334 11.06 3.11 10.57
CA LEU A 334 11.58 1.77 10.30
C LEU A 334 10.61 0.96 9.44
N TRP A 335 9.31 1.07 9.74
CA TRP A 335 8.30 0.20 9.17
C TRP A 335 7.76 0.69 7.81
N ALA A 336 7.72 2.00 7.57
CA ALA A 336 7.12 2.58 6.35
C ALA A 336 7.76 2.07 5.05
N GLY A 337 9.09 1.87 5.02
CA GLY A 337 9.83 1.34 3.88
C GLY A 337 10.12 -0.16 3.95
N MET A 338 9.70 -0.85 5.03
CA MET A 338 10.12 -2.21 5.32
C MET A 338 9.66 -3.21 4.26
N GLY A 339 8.49 -3.00 3.63
CA GLY A 339 8.02 -3.91 2.58
C GLY A 339 8.97 -4.01 1.39
N ARG A 340 9.51 -2.87 0.92
CA ARG A 340 10.50 -2.86 -0.16
C ARG A 340 11.83 -3.46 0.31
N ALA A 341 12.23 -3.17 1.55
CA ALA A 341 13.43 -3.77 2.14
C ALA A 341 13.34 -5.31 2.19
N MET A 342 12.24 -5.86 2.69
CA MET A 342 12.05 -7.32 2.80
C MET A 342 11.94 -8.01 1.44
N ASN A 343 11.30 -7.36 0.46
CA ASN A 343 11.32 -7.84 -0.93
C ASN A 343 12.76 -7.96 -1.45
N ASN A 344 13.58 -6.93 -1.22
CA ASN A 344 14.94 -6.87 -1.72
C ASN A 344 15.91 -7.77 -0.93
N VAL A 345 15.65 -8.01 0.36
CA VAL A 345 16.34 -9.05 1.15
C VAL A 345 16.07 -10.42 0.54
N SER A 346 14.81 -10.72 0.19
CA SER A 346 14.44 -11.99 -0.44
C SER A 346 15.19 -12.20 -1.77
N ALA A 347 15.26 -11.16 -2.60
CA ALA A 347 16.02 -11.14 -3.85
C ALA A 347 17.49 -11.56 -3.63
N ALA A 348 18.19 -10.94 -2.67
CA ALA A 348 19.58 -11.25 -2.38
C ALA A 348 19.79 -12.64 -1.75
N LEU A 349 18.92 -13.08 -0.84
CA LEU A 349 19.01 -14.38 -0.20
C LEU A 349 18.80 -15.53 -1.19
N LEU A 350 17.96 -15.32 -2.20
CA LEU A 350 17.55 -16.35 -3.15
C LEU A 350 18.25 -16.25 -4.49
N ALA A 351 19.14 -15.27 -4.71
CA ALA A 351 19.81 -15.04 -5.98
C ALA A 351 20.41 -16.33 -6.57
N ASN A 352 21.30 -16.99 -5.83
CA ASN A 352 21.97 -18.20 -6.31
C ASN A 352 21.02 -19.40 -6.41
N ALA A 353 20.13 -19.58 -5.43
CA ALA A 353 19.21 -20.71 -5.40
C ALA A 353 18.20 -20.65 -6.54
N SER A 354 17.65 -19.46 -6.81
CA SER A 354 16.69 -19.25 -7.90
C SER A 354 17.35 -19.37 -9.28
N VAL A 355 18.55 -18.83 -9.49
CA VAL A 355 19.28 -19.01 -10.76
C VAL A 355 19.64 -20.48 -10.97
N ALA A 356 20.16 -21.18 -9.96
CA ALA A 356 20.43 -22.61 -10.04
C ALA A 356 19.16 -23.40 -10.39
N LEU A 357 18.03 -23.07 -9.78
CA LEU A 357 16.74 -23.68 -10.10
C LEU A 357 16.27 -23.36 -11.53
N LEU A 358 16.54 -22.15 -12.04
CA LEU A 358 16.16 -21.73 -13.39
C LEU A 358 17.00 -22.44 -14.47
N VAL A 359 18.29 -22.64 -14.23
CA VAL A 359 19.24 -23.25 -15.17
C VAL A 359 19.24 -24.79 -15.10
N SER A 360 18.79 -25.38 -13.99
CA SER A 360 18.78 -26.85 -13.83
C SER A 360 17.92 -27.57 -14.89
N ASP A 361 18.54 -28.49 -15.64
CA ASP A 361 17.94 -29.37 -16.66
C ASP A 361 17.00 -30.47 -16.12
N SER A 362 16.70 -30.46 -14.81
CA SER A 362 15.73 -31.41 -14.22
C SER A 362 14.33 -31.21 -14.81
N ASN A 363 13.48 -32.25 -14.84
CA ASN A 363 12.09 -32.26 -15.35
C ASN A 363 11.11 -31.30 -14.62
N GLY A 364 11.55 -30.17 -14.07
CA GLY A 364 10.74 -29.16 -13.38
C GLY A 364 10.21 -29.58 -12.01
N MET A 365 10.32 -30.87 -11.63
CA MET A 365 9.73 -31.40 -10.39
C MET A 365 10.23 -30.69 -9.13
N ALA A 366 11.53 -30.36 -9.03
CA ALA A 366 12.07 -29.66 -7.87
C ALA A 366 11.47 -28.25 -7.72
N SER A 367 11.34 -27.51 -8.83
CA SER A 367 10.70 -26.19 -8.85
C SER A 367 9.22 -26.26 -8.48
N ILE A 368 8.50 -27.29 -8.97
CA ILE A 368 7.09 -27.52 -8.64
C ILE A 368 6.92 -27.81 -7.14
N ILE A 369 7.70 -28.74 -6.60
CA ILE A 369 7.66 -29.11 -5.17
C ILE A 369 7.98 -27.88 -4.31
N LEU A 370 9.03 -27.12 -4.64
CA LEU A 370 9.40 -25.93 -3.89
C LEU A 370 8.31 -24.85 -3.95
N ALA A 371 7.68 -24.65 -5.11
CA ALA A 371 6.59 -23.68 -5.26
C ALA A 371 5.36 -24.08 -4.43
N LEU A 372 5.04 -25.38 -4.36
CA LEU A 372 3.97 -25.90 -3.50
C LEU A 372 4.30 -25.75 -2.01
N VAL A 373 5.54 -26.03 -1.60
CA VAL A 373 5.99 -25.85 -0.21
C VAL A 373 5.93 -24.37 0.20
N LEU A 374 6.42 -23.47 -0.67
CA LEU A 374 6.33 -22.03 -0.45
C LEU A 374 4.87 -21.57 -0.34
N PHE A 375 3.99 -22.10 -1.19
CA PHE A 375 2.57 -21.81 -1.13
C PHE A 375 1.95 -22.22 0.21
N VAL A 376 2.23 -23.43 0.70
CA VAL A 376 1.77 -23.88 2.02
C VAL A 376 2.35 -23.01 3.13
N ALA A 377 3.64 -22.67 3.07
CA ALA A 377 4.30 -21.82 4.07
C ALA A 377 3.66 -20.43 4.13
N VAL A 378 3.36 -19.83 2.98
CA VAL A 378 2.61 -18.57 2.90
C VAL A 378 1.26 -18.70 3.59
N SER A 379 0.47 -19.74 3.27
CA SER A 379 -0.85 -19.95 3.86
C SER A 379 -0.80 -19.99 5.39
N VAL A 380 0.19 -20.72 5.93
CA VAL A 380 0.44 -20.79 7.38
C VAL A 380 0.81 -19.42 7.95
N VAL A 381 1.73 -18.69 7.31
CA VAL A 381 2.17 -17.37 7.80
C VAL A 381 1.06 -16.32 7.69
N ILE A 382 0.20 -16.37 6.67
CA ILE A 382 -1.01 -15.53 6.60
C ILE A 382 -1.91 -15.79 7.80
N TYR A 383 -2.19 -17.06 8.11
CA TYR A 383 -3.00 -17.43 9.26
C TYR A 383 -2.38 -16.90 10.57
N LEU A 384 -1.08 -17.12 10.78
CA LEU A 384 -0.35 -16.61 11.94
C LEU A 384 -0.39 -15.07 12.02
N TYR A 385 -0.11 -14.38 10.91
CA TYR A 385 -0.17 -12.93 10.84
C TYR A 385 -1.57 -12.40 11.21
N THR A 386 -2.64 -13.02 10.68
CA THR A 386 -4.02 -12.61 10.99
C THR A 386 -4.42 -12.89 12.44
N ALA A 387 -3.91 -13.96 13.04
CA ALA A 387 -4.15 -14.30 14.44
C ALA A 387 -3.36 -13.41 15.43
N TRP A 388 -2.17 -12.96 15.03
CA TRP A 388 -1.25 -12.19 15.86
C TRP A 388 -1.33 -10.69 15.68
N MET A 389 -1.82 -10.21 14.54
CA MET A 389 -2.33 -8.85 14.45
C MET A 389 -3.39 -8.69 15.54
N PRO A 390 -3.27 -7.69 16.43
CA PRO A 390 -4.48 -7.08 16.95
C PRO A 390 -5.14 -6.48 15.71
N VAL A 391 -5.94 -7.28 15.02
CA VAL A 391 -7.05 -6.72 14.26
C VAL A 391 -7.65 -5.72 15.25
N SER A 392 -7.82 -4.47 14.84
CA SER A 392 -8.89 -3.67 15.43
C SER A 392 -10.12 -4.55 15.29
N SER A 393 -10.38 -5.43 16.25
CA SER A 393 -11.42 -6.42 16.10
C SER A 393 -12.72 -5.62 16.12
N GLY A 394 -13.49 -5.38 15.06
CA GLY A 394 -13.40 -5.60 13.61
C GLY A 394 -13.28 -7.04 13.09
N ALA A 395 -12.88 -8.01 13.92
CA ALA A 395 -13.65 -9.23 13.98
C ALA A 395 -15.08 -8.77 14.32
N PRO A 396 -16.12 -9.30 13.68
CA PRO A 396 -17.47 -8.89 13.97
C PRO A 396 -17.75 -9.21 15.45
N LYS A 397 -17.55 -8.22 16.34
CA LYS A 397 -18.60 -7.91 17.30
C LYS A 397 -19.67 -7.27 16.46
N ASP A 398 -20.43 -8.19 15.87
CA ASP A 398 -21.62 -7.95 15.12
C ASP A 398 -21.36 -7.23 13.78
N ILE A 399 -22.07 -7.63 12.73
CA ILE A 399 -22.69 -6.63 11.87
C ILE A 399 -23.18 -5.56 12.84
N PRO A 400 -22.76 -4.27 12.84
CA PRO A 400 -23.21 -3.34 13.88
C PRO A 400 -24.70 -3.57 14.00
N ALA A 401 -25.11 -4.15 15.14
CA ALA A 401 -26.47 -4.63 15.25
C ALA A 401 -27.31 -3.42 14.88
N ASP A 402 -28.22 -3.58 13.92
CA ASP A 402 -29.17 -2.52 13.61
C ASP A 402 -29.60 -1.97 14.96
N LEU A 403 -29.41 -0.65 15.16
CA LEU A 403 -29.65 0.00 16.43
C LEU A 403 -30.99 -0.51 16.93
N ASP A 404 -31.02 -1.13 18.12
CA ASP A 404 -32.18 -1.91 18.57
C ASP A 404 -33.46 -1.10 18.27
N PRO A 405 -34.48 -1.67 17.60
CA PRO A 405 -35.65 -0.91 17.18
C PRO A 405 -36.24 -0.01 18.27
N GLN A 406 -36.15 -0.42 19.54
CA GLN A 406 -36.58 0.37 20.69
C GLN A 406 -35.61 1.52 21.03
N GLU A 407 -34.31 1.34 20.87
CA GLU A 407 -33.31 2.36 21.08
C GLU A 407 -33.31 3.42 19.96
N ALA A 408 -33.47 3.01 18.71
CA ALA A 408 -33.67 3.93 17.58
C ALA A 408 -34.95 4.76 17.76
N PHE A 409 -36.01 4.11 18.25
CA PHE A 409 -37.28 4.76 18.58
C PHE A 409 -37.12 5.79 19.72
N ARG A 410 -36.41 5.43 20.79
CA ARG A 410 -36.13 6.33 21.93
C ARG A 410 -35.34 7.56 21.48
N LEU A 411 -34.23 7.36 20.76
CA LEU A 411 -33.38 8.46 20.29
C LEU A 411 -34.10 9.40 19.35
N LEU A 412 -34.97 8.89 18.47
CA LEU A 412 -35.78 9.75 17.60
C LEU A 412 -36.88 10.47 18.37
N SER A 413 -37.50 9.82 19.35
CA SER A 413 -38.48 10.48 20.22
C SER A 413 -37.87 11.64 21.00
N GLU A 414 -36.63 11.49 21.48
CA GLU A 414 -35.86 12.55 22.14
C GLU A 414 -35.42 13.63 21.14
N LEU A 415 -34.89 13.24 19.97
CA LEU A 415 -34.44 14.17 18.93
C LEU A 415 -35.57 15.06 18.41
N PHE A 416 -36.76 14.50 18.23
CA PHE A 416 -37.94 15.23 17.78
C PHE A 416 -38.68 15.93 18.92
N ILE A 417 -38.28 15.71 20.18
CA ILE A 417 -38.90 16.31 21.36
C ILE A 417 -40.41 15.98 21.37
N LEU A 418 -40.72 14.68 21.26
CA LEU A 418 -42.09 14.19 21.25
C LEU A 418 -42.70 14.23 22.66
N THR A 419 -43.94 14.67 22.75
CA THR A 419 -44.74 14.52 23.98
C THR A 419 -45.12 13.04 24.18
N PRO A 420 -45.47 12.60 25.41
CA PRO A 420 -45.86 11.21 25.65
C PRO A 420 -46.93 10.70 24.68
N LYS A 421 -47.89 11.55 24.31
CA LYS A 421 -48.97 11.18 23.40
C LYS A 421 -48.58 11.19 21.92
N GLU A 422 -47.63 12.03 21.53
CA GLU A 422 -47.01 11.96 20.21
C GLU A 422 -46.12 10.72 20.07
N THR A 423 -45.45 10.28 21.14
CA THR A 423 -44.65 9.04 21.15
C THR A 423 -45.53 7.82 20.88
N GLU A 424 -46.71 7.71 21.50
CA GLU A 424 -47.65 6.62 21.21
C GLU A 424 -48.16 6.63 19.75
N VAL A 425 -48.44 7.82 19.20
CA VAL A 425 -48.84 7.95 17.79
C VAL A 425 -47.66 7.63 16.87
N PHE A 426 -46.44 8.02 17.24
CA PHE A 426 -45.21 7.73 16.49
C PHE A 426 -44.93 6.23 16.42
N ASP A 427 -45.13 5.49 17.51
CA ASP A 427 -45.01 4.03 17.55
C ASP A 427 -45.92 3.37 16.50
N LYS A 428 -47.21 3.74 16.49
CA LYS A 428 -48.15 3.23 15.49
C LYS A 428 -47.78 3.62 14.06
N LEU A 429 -47.26 4.82 13.84
CA LEU A 429 -46.87 5.25 12.49
C LEU A 429 -45.70 4.44 11.91
N VAL A 430 -44.79 3.96 12.76
CA VAL A 430 -43.55 3.31 12.33
C VAL A 430 -43.62 1.78 12.41
N ASN A 431 -44.38 1.25 13.37
CA ASN A 431 -44.46 -0.20 13.65
C ASN A 431 -45.75 -0.86 13.15
N SER A 432 -46.71 -0.12 12.60
CA SER A 432 -47.92 -0.68 12.00
C SER A 432 -48.18 -0.14 10.59
N GLU A 433 -49.10 -0.76 9.85
CA GLU A 433 -49.67 -0.24 8.59
C GLU A 433 -51.08 0.35 8.79
N GLU A 434 -51.52 0.52 10.04
CA GLU A 434 -52.87 0.97 10.39
C GLU A 434 -53.19 2.34 9.75
N SER A 435 -54.43 2.50 9.30
CA SER A 435 -54.97 3.77 8.83
C SER A 435 -55.10 4.78 9.97
N ILE A 436 -55.20 6.07 9.65
CA ILE A 436 -55.37 7.13 10.66
C ILE A 436 -56.60 6.89 11.55
N GLN A 437 -57.66 6.28 11.00
CA GLN A 437 -58.86 5.95 11.77
C GLN A 437 -58.58 4.83 12.77
N GLU A 438 -57.91 3.76 12.35
CA GLU A 438 -57.55 2.63 13.23
C GLU A 438 -56.56 3.05 14.33
N ILE A 439 -55.59 3.92 14.02
CA ILE A 439 -54.68 4.50 15.02
C ILE A 439 -55.44 5.37 16.02
N ALA A 440 -56.38 6.19 15.54
CA ALA A 440 -57.20 7.04 16.40
C ALA A 440 -58.06 6.19 17.35
N ASP A 441 -58.73 5.16 16.83
CA ASP A 441 -59.58 4.26 17.60
C ASP A 441 -58.75 3.44 18.61
N GLY A 442 -57.60 2.92 18.21
CA GLY A 442 -56.69 2.16 19.08
C GLY A 442 -56.04 2.96 20.21
N LEU A 443 -55.94 4.29 20.05
CA LEU A 443 -55.40 5.20 21.06
C LEU A 443 -56.49 6.00 21.80
N TYR A 444 -57.78 5.69 21.57
CA TYR A 444 -58.94 6.40 22.12
C TYR A 444 -58.93 7.91 21.83
N LEU A 445 -58.54 8.29 20.62
CA LEU A 445 -58.47 9.66 20.13
C LEU A 445 -59.55 9.91 19.07
N SER A 446 -60.02 11.16 18.94
CA SER A 446 -60.77 11.54 17.74
C SER A 446 -59.84 11.53 16.52
N ARG A 447 -60.37 11.20 15.34
CA ARG A 447 -59.61 11.24 14.07
C ARG A 447 -58.90 12.58 13.87
N ARG A 448 -59.58 13.70 14.20
CA ARG A 448 -59.03 15.06 14.09
C ARG A 448 -57.87 15.29 15.06
N THR A 449 -57.97 14.76 16.27
CA THR A 449 -56.90 14.83 17.27
C THR A 449 -55.68 14.02 16.84
N CYS A 450 -55.89 12.79 16.35
CA CYS A 450 -54.83 11.95 15.80
C CYS A 450 -54.11 12.64 14.63
N GLN A 451 -54.86 13.20 13.67
CA GLN A 451 -54.29 13.97 12.56
C GLN A 451 -53.43 15.15 13.02
N ARG A 452 -53.86 15.86 14.07
CA ARG A 452 -53.09 16.96 14.64
C ARG A 452 -51.75 16.48 15.23
N HIS A 453 -51.73 15.36 15.93
CA HIS A 453 -50.49 14.76 16.43
C HIS A 453 -49.57 14.29 15.29
N ILE A 454 -50.12 13.66 14.25
CA ILE A 454 -49.35 13.25 13.06
C ILE A 454 -48.69 14.47 12.39
N ALA A 455 -49.45 15.56 12.19
CA ALA A 455 -48.93 16.78 11.59
C ALA A 455 -47.78 17.40 12.41
N ALA A 456 -47.94 17.45 13.74
CA ALA A 456 -46.90 17.94 14.64
C ALA A 456 -45.63 17.06 14.61
N ILE A 457 -45.78 15.73 14.55
CA ILE A 457 -44.65 14.80 14.41
C ILE A 457 -43.92 15.03 13.09
N TYR A 458 -44.65 15.20 11.98
CA TYR A 458 -44.06 15.46 10.67
C TYR A 458 -43.28 16.79 10.64
N GLU A 459 -43.83 17.84 11.25
CA GLU A 459 -43.17 19.12 11.38
C GLU A 459 -41.87 19.01 12.19
N LYS A 460 -41.92 18.34 13.35
CA LYS A 460 -40.75 18.10 14.23
C LYS A 460 -39.67 17.23 13.58
N ALA A 461 -40.07 16.27 12.75
CA ALA A 461 -39.16 15.38 12.03
C ALA A 461 -38.68 15.93 10.67
N GLY A 462 -39.22 17.07 10.21
CA GLY A 462 -38.87 17.66 8.92
C GLY A 462 -39.33 16.87 7.70
N VAL A 463 -40.40 16.07 7.84
CA VAL A 463 -40.94 15.21 6.77
C VAL A 463 -42.37 15.61 6.40
N LYS A 464 -42.87 15.12 5.26
CA LYS A 464 -44.23 15.42 4.77
C LYS A 464 -45.15 14.19 4.69
N SER A 465 -44.64 13.01 5.04
CA SER A 465 -45.38 11.75 4.89
C SER A 465 -44.90 10.69 5.88
N ARG A 466 -45.77 9.69 6.13
CA ARG A 466 -45.45 8.50 6.94
C ARG A 466 -44.22 7.78 6.39
N MET A 467 -44.10 7.68 5.07
CA MET A 467 -42.96 7.04 4.42
C MET A 467 -41.64 7.78 4.71
N GLY A 468 -41.64 9.12 4.70
CA GLY A 468 -40.46 9.90 5.07
C GLY A 468 -40.06 9.69 6.54
N LEU A 469 -41.05 9.59 7.43
CA LEU A 469 -40.82 9.30 8.85
C LEU A 469 -40.24 7.88 9.06
N TYR A 470 -40.78 6.90 8.35
CA TYR A 470 -40.29 5.51 8.37
C TYR A 470 -38.86 5.40 7.83
N GLN A 471 -38.52 6.16 6.78
CA GLN A 471 -37.15 6.21 6.26
C GLN A 471 -36.16 6.75 7.29
N LEU A 472 -36.51 7.81 8.03
CA LEU A 472 -35.65 8.32 9.11
C LEU A 472 -35.45 7.28 10.22
N TYR A 473 -36.49 6.51 10.54
CA TYR A 473 -36.41 5.42 11.50
C TYR A 473 -35.46 4.31 11.06
N ILE A 474 -35.61 3.80 9.82
CA ILE A 474 -34.73 2.77 9.25
C ILE A 474 -33.30 3.28 9.04
N GLU A 475 -33.12 4.54 8.66
CA GLU A 475 -31.80 5.14 8.50
C GLU A 475 -31.08 5.27 9.85
N LYS A 476 -31.82 5.57 10.92
CA LYS A 476 -31.29 5.63 12.28
C LYS A 476 -30.91 4.25 12.82
N GLN A 477 -31.65 3.20 12.47
CA GLN A 477 -31.26 1.81 12.78
C GLN A 477 -29.94 1.41 12.10
N ARG A 478 -29.68 1.93 10.89
CA ARG A 478 -28.51 1.57 10.08
C ARG A 478 -27.26 2.42 10.31
N ARG A 479 -27.35 3.51 11.08
CA ARG A 479 -26.21 4.40 11.38
C ARG A 479 -25.94 4.39 12.90
N PRO A 480 -24.78 3.88 13.35
CA PRO A 480 -24.38 4.00 14.75
C PRO A 480 -24.11 5.46 15.13
#